data_AF-F4AZX7-F1
#
_entry.id   AF-F4AZX7-F1
#
_cell.length_a   1.000
_cell.length_b   1.000
_cell.length_c   1.000
_cell.angle_alpha   90.00
_cell.angle_beta   90.00
_cell.angle_gamma   90.00
#
_symmetry.space_group_name_H-M   'P 1'
#
loop_
_entity.id
_entity.type
_entity.pdbx_description
1 polymer ?
#
loop_
_entity_poly.entity_id
_entity_poly.type
_entity_poly.pdbx_seq_one_letter_code
_entity_poly.pdbx_strand_id
1 'polypeptide(L)'
;MNFSRHCDLCENQITSLKKGLTCNLTNKKPDFNNTCSKITLDKKFQEKLEIANLELEIIRRNQKSTHLTFYGTIIIGFLLILLGYFLSDWKIFSLYLWYVKIGMIAAGFSFLAAAYSKLNKYRREYKKAELEKNKIDEVLNKYGISYQENFEFKEKVHGTQEVIVNVEFKNWTKIKTTNSYKFDY
;
A
#
# COMPACT_ATOMS: atom_id res chain seq x y z
N MET A 1 -19.64 -9.95 -9.38
CA MET A 1 -19.35 -10.01 -7.92
C MET A 1 -18.67 -11.33 -7.62
N ASN A 2 -17.60 -11.34 -6.82
CA ASN A 2 -16.92 -12.58 -6.43
C ASN A 2 -17.50 -13.06 -5.09
N PHE A 3 -18.45 -13.99 -5.15
CA PHE A 3 -19.19 -14.51 -3.99
C PHE A 3 -18.34 -15.33 -3.02
N SER A 4 -17.10 -15.70 -3.40
CA SER A 4 -16.22 -16.51 -2.57
C SER A 4 -15.16 -15.72 -1.79
N ARG A 5 -15.18 -14.38 -1.81
CA ARG A 5 -14.20 -13.53 -1.09
C ARG A 5 -14.16 -13.80 0.41
N HIS A 6 -15.29 -14.09 1.04
CA HIS A 6 -15.31 -14.42 2.46
C HIS A 6 -14.63 -15.76 2.77
N CYS A 7 -14.45 -16.66 1.78
CA CYS A 7 -13.64 -17.85 1.95
C CYS A 7 -12.17 -17.51 2.13
N ASP A 8 -11.67 -16.43 1.51
CA ASP A 8 -10.28 -16.01 1.66
C ASP A 8 -9.95 -15.59 3.09
N LEU A 9 -10.96 -15.20 3.87
CA LEU A 9 -10.85 -14.84 5.28
C LEU A 9 -11.18 -16.02 6.21
N CYS A 10 -11.74 -17.10 5.69
CA CYS A 10 -12.19 -18.23 6.48
C CYS A 10 -11.06 -19.24 6.77
N GLU A 11 -11.06 -19.80 7.98
CA GLU A 11 -10.14 -20.88 8.38
C GLU A 11 -10.39 -22.18 7.62
N ASN A 12 -11.64 -22.43 7.21
CA ASN A 12 -12.02 -23.66 6.52
C ASN A 12 -11.67 -23.64 5.01
N GLN A 13 -10.87 -22.68 4.55
CA GLN A 13 -10.45 -22.58 3.16
C GLN A 13 -9.37 -23.60 2.82
N ILE A 14 -9.57 -24.34 1.74
CA ILE A 14 -8.55 -25.17 1.10
C ILE A 14 -8.33 -24.66 -0.32
N THR A 15 -7.08 -24.39 -0.66
CA THR A 15 -6.66 -24.00 -2.01
C THR A 15 -5.77 -25.07 -2.61
N SER A 16 -6.12 -25.55 -3.81
CA SER A 16 -5.30 -26.50 -4.58
C SER A 16 -5.26 -26.08 -6.04
N LEU A 17 -4.10 -26.20 -6.69
CA LEU A 17 -3.97 -25.92 -8.13
C LEU A 17 -4.92 -26.78 -8.99
N LYS A 18 -5.18 -28.03 -8.58
CA LYS A 18 -6.02 -28.96 -9.33
C LYS A 18 -7.52 -28.75 -9.08
N LYS A 19 -7.91 -28.47 -7.83
CA LYS A 19 -9.32 -28.41 -7.41
C LYS A 19 -9.87 -26.98 -7.28
N GLY A 20 -8.98 -25.98 -7.28
CA GLY A 20 -9.31 -24.60 -6.97
C GLY A 20 -9.60 -24.39 -5.50
N LEU A 21 -10.52 -23.47 -5.22
CA LEU A 21 -11.01 -23.14 -3.89
C LEU A 21 -12.09 -24.13 -3.44
N THR A 22 -11.88 -24.79 -2.31
CA THR A 22 -12.83 -25.73 -1.68
C THR A 22 -12.96 -25.47 -0.18
N CYS A 23 -14.06 -25.88 0.42
CA CYS A 23 -14.28 -25.79 1.86
C CYS A 23 -13.90 -27.11 2.56
N ASN A 24 -13.12 -27.06 3.64
CA ASN A 24 -12.74 -28.22 4.45
C ASN A 24 -13.95 -28.95 5.06
N LEU A 25 -15.03 -28.21 5.38
CA LEU A 25 -16.22 -28.79 6.00
C LEU A 25 -17.07 -29.61 5.03
N THR A 26 -17.06 -29.28 3.74
CA THR A 26 -17.95 -29.90 2.74
C THR A 26 -17.20 -30.62 1.63
N ASN A 27 -15.89 -30.41 1.52
CA ASN A 27 -15.03 -30.82 0.39
C ASN A 27 -15.55 -30.37 -0.99
N LYS A 28 -16.46 -29.38 -1.02
CA LYS A 28 -17.08 -28.85 -2.23
C LYS A 28 -16.62 -27.42 -2.48
N LYS A 29 -16.82 -26.97 -3.72
CA LYS A 29 -16.62 -25.57 -4.07
C LYS A 29 -17.61 -24.69 -3.31
N PRO A 30 -17.21 -23.46 -2.96
CA PRO A 30 -18.09 -22.40 -2.50
C PRO A 30 -19.37 -22.29 -3.34
N ASP A 31 -20.53 -22.45 -2.70
CA ASP A 31 -21.84 -22.23 -3.31
C ASP A 31 -22.71 -21.48 -2.29
N PHE A 32 -22.66 -20.15 -2.34
CA PHE A 32 -23.40 -19.28 -1.43
C PHE A 32 -23.87 -18.03 -2.16
N ASN A 33 -25.10 -17.61 -1.84
CA ASN A 33 -25.75 -16.47 -2.48
C ASN A 33 -25.27 -15.11 -1.91
N ASN A 34 -24.92 -15.04 -0.62
CA ASN A 34 -24.42 -13.80 0.00
C ASN A 34 -23.47 -14.02 1.19
N THR A 35 -23.83 -14.91 2.12
CA THR A 35 -23.03 -15.25 3.31
C THR A 35 -22.91 -16.77 3.48
N CYS A 36 -21.87 -17.20 4.19
CA CYS A 36 -21.70 -18.58 4.64
C CYS A 36 -22.13 -18.72 6.11
N SER A 37 -23.09 -19.60 6.39
CA SER A 37 -23.62 -19.87 7.74
C SER A 37 -22.62 -20.59 8.65
N LYS A 38 -21.65 -21.30 8.08
CA LYS A 38 -20.58 -22.02 8.79
C LYS A 38 -19.23 -21.33 8.64
N ILE A 39 -19.22 -20.01 8.45
CA ILE A 39 -17.96 -19.27 8.36
C ILE A 39 -17.22 -19.33 9.70
N THR A 40 -15.91 -19.54 9.64
CA THR A 40 -15.04 -19.48 10.81
C THR A 40 -14.02 -18.38 10.56
N LEU A 41 -14.28 -17.21 11.16
CA LEU A 41 -13.36 -16.08 11.18
C LEU A 41 -12.57 -16.16 12.49
N ASP A 42 -11.29 -16.47 12.40
CA ASP A 42 -10.38 -16.55 13.55
C ASP A 42 -9.02 -15.88 13.23
N LYS A 43 -7.90 -16.58 13.38
CA LYS A 43 -6.54 -16.03 13.26
C LYS A 43 -6.23 -15.50 11.86
N LYS A 44 -6.57 -16.24 10.82
CA LYS A 44 -6.30 -15.89 9.43
C LYS A 44 -7.07 -14.64 9.00
N PHE A 45 -8.32 -14.54 9.43
CA PHE A 45 -9.11 -13.33 9.24
C PHE A 45 -8.45 -12.14 9.93
N GLN A 46 -8.13 -12.31 11.21
CA GLN A 46 -7.52 -11.28 12.04
C GLN A 46 -6.20 -10.78 11.43
N GLU A 47 -5.30 -11.69 11.06
CA GLU A 47 -4.01 -11.38 10.46
C GLU A 47 -4.18 -10.61 9.15
N LYS A 48 -5.09 -11.06 8.27
CA LYS A 48 -5.35 -10.35 7.00
C LYS A 48 -5.92 -8.95 7.21
N LEU A 49 -6.82 -8.79 8.18
CA LEU A 49 -7.39 -7.49 8.54
C LEU A 49 -6.28 -6.55 9.06
N GLU A 50 -5.52 -7.01 10.05
CA GLU A 50 -4.48 -6.21 10.70
C GLU A 50 -3.39 -5.81 9.70
N ILE A 51 -2.92 -6.72 8.85
CA ILE A 51 -1.92 -6.43 7.81
C ILE A 51 -2.46 -5.42 6.78
N ALA A 52 -3.68 -5.62 6.26
CA ALA A 52 -4.24 -4.73 5.24
C ALA A 52 -4.42 -3.30 5.74
N ASN A 53 -4.88 -3.13 6.99
CA ASN A 53 -5.02 -1.81 7.58
C ASN A 53 -3.66 -1.20 7.92
N LEU A 54 -2.72 -2.00 8.43
CA LEU A 54 -1.38 -1.53 8.73
C LEU A 54 -0.61 -1.07 7.49
N GLU A 55 -0.68 -1.82 6.38
CA GLU A 55 -0.09 -1.40 5.09
C GLU A 55 -0.63 -0.03 4.65
N LEU A 56 -1.95 0.17 4.74
CA LEU A 56 -2.57 1.45 4.39
C LEU A 56 -2.09 2.58 5.30
N GLU A 57 -2.00 2.34 6.61
CA GLU A 57 -1.56 3.34 7.58
C GLU A 57 -0.09 3.73 7.40
N ILE A 58 0.80 2.76 7.12
CA ILE A 58 2.21 3.02 6.79
C ILE A 58 2.30 3.93 5.54
N ILE A 59 1.53 3.64 4.50
CA ILE A 59 1.50 4.46 3.27
C ILE A 59 0.98 5.87 3.57
N ARG A 60 -0.08 6.00 4.37
CA ARG A 60 -0.64 7.31 4.78
C ARG A 60 0.37 8.13 5.57
N ARG A 61 1.09 7.53 6.52
CA ARG A 61 2.12 8.21 7.29
C ARG A 61 3.26 8.72 6.40
N ASN A 62 3.63 7.96 5.39
CA ASN A 62 4.68 8.31 4.41
C ASN A 62 4.23 9.33 3.35
N GLN A 63 2.95 9.73 3.34
CA GLN A 63 2.39 10.69 2.38
C GLN A 63 3.15 12.01 2.39
N LYS A 64 3.36 12.62 3.57
CA LYS A 64 4.04 13.93 3.70
C LYS A 64 5.46 13.87 3.14
N SER A 65 6.22 12.83 3.52
CA SER A 65 7.59 12.63 3.03
C SER A 65 7.63 12.42 1.52
N THR A 66 6.68 11.64 0.98
CA THR A 66 6.57 11.40 -0.46
C THR A 66 6.27 12.68 -1.22
N HIS A 67 5.30 13.49 -0.77
CA HIS A 67 5.00 14.78 -1.39
C HIS A 67 6.18 15.76 -1.28
N LEU A 68 6.85 15.84 -0.13
CA LEU A 68 8.02 16.71 0.04
C LEU A 68 9.13 16.36 -0.95
N THR A 69 9.46 15.07 -1.07
CA THR A 69 10.48 14.62 -2.02
C THR A 69 10.06 14.80 -3.48
N PHE A 70 8.76 14.66 -3.80
CA PHE A 70 8.21 14.93 -5.12
C PHE A 70 8.37 16.41 -5.50
N TYR A 71 7.93 17.33 -4.65
CA TYR A 71 8.05 18.76 -4.94
C TYR A 71 9.52 19.21 -4.96
N GLY A 72 10.36 18.72 -4.05
CA GLY A 72 11.79 19.02 -4.05
C GLY A 72 12.49 18.58 -5.35
N THR A 73 12.22 17.36 -5.83
CA THR A 73 12.81 16.86 -7.09
C THR A 73 12.30 17.62 -8.31
N ILE A 74 11.04 18.05 -8.32
CA ILE A 74 10.49 18.91 -9.38
C ILE A 74 11.21 20.26 -9.41
N ILE A 75 11.38 20.91 -8.27
CA ILE A 75 12.05 22.21 -8.17
C ILE A 75 13.48 22.11 -8.71
N ILE A 76 14.23 21.07 -8.31
CA ILE A 76 15.58 20.81 -8.82
C ILE A 76 15.57 20.60 -10.34
N GLY A 77 14.63 19.81 -10.85
CA GLY A 77 14.50 19.57 -12.29
C GLY A 77 14.26 20.85 -13.09
N PHE A 78 13.35 21.72 -12.63
CA PHE A 78 13.10 23.02 -13.26
C PHE A 78 14.28 23.98 -13.15
N LEU A 79 14.97 24.03 -12.00
CA LEU A 79 16.16 24.85 -11.83
C LEU A 79 17.27 24.46 -12.82
N LEU A 80 17.50 23.16 -13.05
CA LEU A 80 18.47 22.69 -14.03
C LEU A 80 18.12 23.12 -15.47
N ILE A 81 16.83 23.06 -15.83
CA ILE A 81 16.36 23.49 -17.15
C ILE A 81 16.54 25.01 -17.31
N LEU A 82 16.18 25.79 -16.29
CA LEU A 82 16.32 27.25 -16.31
C LEU A 82 17.79 27.67 -16.36
N LEU A 83 18.66 27.07 -15.55
CA LEU A 83 20.10 27.33 -15.58
C LEU A 83 20.70 26.98 -16.94
N GLY A 84 20.34 25.82 -17.50
CA GLY A 84 20.76 25.42 -18.84
C GLY A 84 20.29 26.38 -19.94
N TYR A 85 19.14 27.02 -19.75
CA TYR A 85 18.63 28.04 -20.65
C TYR A 85 19.35 29.39 -20.49
N PHE A 86 19.55 29.89 -19.26
CA PHE A 86 20.15 31.19 -18.98
C PHE A 86 21.67 31.26 -19.20
N LEU A 87 22.38 30.13 -19.15
CA LEU A 87 23.80 30.03 -19.55
C LEU A 87 24.04 30.38 -21.04
N SER A 88 22.98 30.71 -21.80
CA SER A 88 22.99 31.02 -23.23
C SER A 88 23.48 32.42 -23.60
N ASP A 89 23.59 33.37 -22.67
CA ASP A 89 23.80 34.80 -23.03
C ASP A 89 25.28 35.24 -23.17
N TRP A 90 26.25 34.35 -23.15
CA TRP A 90 27.66 34.73 -23.32
C TRP A 90 28.14 34.34 -24.73
N LYS A 91 28.42 35.37 -25.53
CA LYS A 91 28.84 35.38 -26.95
C LYS A 91 30.06 34.50 -27.30
N ILE A 92 30.02 33.19 -27.10
CA ILE A 92 31.14 32.30 -27.47
C ILE A 92 30.58 31.02 -28.09
N PHE A 93 30.77 30.89 -29.40
CA PHE A 93 30.38 29.76 -30.25
C PHE A 93 31.28 28.53 -30.00
N SER A 94 31.37 28.06 -28.76
CA SER A 94 32.13 26.86 -28.41
C SER A 94 31.21 25.64 -28.38
N LEU A 95 31.50 24.65 -29.23
CA LEU A 95 30.84 23.34 -29.28
C LEU A 95 30.71 22.70 -27.90
N TYR A 96 31.71 22.88 -27.03
CA TYR A 96 31.71 22.37 -25.65
C TYR A 96 30.54 22.91 -24.81
N LEU A 97 30.29 24.22 -24.83
CA LEU A 97 29.22 24.84 -24.05
C LEU A 97 27.83 24.37 -24.51
N TRP A 98 27.68 24.08 -25.80
CA TRP A 98 26.44 23.52 -26.35
C TRP A 98 26.14 22.12 -25.82
N TYR A 99 27.16 21.25 -25.72
CA TYR A 99 27.01 19.93 -25.09
C TYR A 99 26.65 20.03 -23.61
N VAL A 100 27.29 20.94 -22.86
CA VAL A 100 26.98 21.15 -21.44
C VAL A 100 25.52 21.61 -21.25
N LYS A 101 25.04 22.52 -22.11
CA LYS A 101 23.64 22.98 -22.13
C LYS A 101 22.65 21.83 -22.31
N ILE A 102 22.85 21.02 -23.36
CA ILE A 102 21.97 19.87 -23.63
C ILE A 102 22.02 18.88 -22.48
N GLY A 103 23.21 18.63 -21.92
CA GLY A 103 23.39 17.77 -20.76
C GLY A 103 22.59 18.23 -19.54
N MET A 104 22.63 19.53 -19.21
CA MET A 104 21.87 20.09 -18.08
C MET A 104 20.35 20.00 -18.28
N ILE A 105 19.87 20.30 -19.49
CA ILE A 105 18.44 20.20 -19.81
C ILE A 105 17.97 18.74 -19.74
N ALA A 106 18.74 17.81 -20.32
CA ALA A 106 18.45 16.38 -20.26
C ALA A 106 18.46 15.84 -18.81
N ALA A 107 19.40 16.29 -17.99
CA ALA A 107 19.42 15.99 -16.57
C ALA A 107 18.15 16.50 -15.87
N GLY A 108 17.75 17.75 -16.14
CA GLY A 108 16.52 18.34 -15.60
C GLY A 108 15.26 17.51 -15.93
N PHE A 109 15.11 17.08 -17.19
CA PHE A 109 14.02 16.17 -17.58
C PHE A 109 14.10 14.82 -16.87
N SER A 110 15.30 14.29 -16.63
CA SER A 110 15.49 13.03 -15.90
C SER A 110 15.00 13.14 -14.45
N PHE A 111 15.25 14.28 -13.78
CA PHE A 111 14.71 14.56 -12.45
C PHE A 111 13.17 14.64 -12.44
N LEU A 112 12.57 15.28 -13.45
CA LEU A 112 11.11 15.34 -13.59
C LEU A 112 10.50 13.95 -13.80
N ALA A 113 11.12 13.11 -14.63
CA ALA A 113 10.69 11.73 -14.84
C ALA A 113 10.79 10.90 -13.56
N ALA A 114 11.88 11.04 -12.80
CA ALA A 114 12.06 10.38 -11.51
C ALA A 114 10.99 10.81 -10.48
N ALA A 115 10.69 12.11 -10.41
CA ALA A 115 9.65 12.65 -9.56
C ALA A 115 8.28 12.05 -9.90
N TYR A 116 7.91 12.02 -11.18
CA TYR A 116 6.67 11.43 -11.66
C TYR A 116 6.57 9.94 -11.30
N SER A 117 7.65 9.18 -11.53
CA SER A 117 7.72 7.75 -11.20
C SER A 117 7.46 7.51 -9.70
N LYS A 118 8.08 8.32 -8.83
CA LYS A 118 7.90 8.21 -7.37
C LYS A 118 6.45 8.47 -6.94
N LEU A 119 5.82 9.52 -7.46
CA LEU A 119 4.42 9.83 -7.15
C LEU A 119 3.47 8.75 -7.68
N ASN A 120 3.72 8.24 -8.89
CA ASN A 120 2.90 7.20 -9.48
C ASN A 120 3.00 5.89 -8.69
N LYS A 121 4.21 5.52 -8.23
CA LYS A 121 4.42 4.37 -7.35
C LYS A 121 3.59 4.50 -6.07
N TYR A 122 3.67 5.65 -5.40
CA TYR A 122 2.88 5.94 -4.20
C TYR A 122 1.37 5.81 -4.44
N ARG A 123 0.85 6.44 -5.50
CA ARG A 123 -0.58 6.37 -5.83
C ARG A 123 -1.05 4.94 -6.09
N ARG A 124 -0.23 4.15 -6.79
CA ARG A 124 -0.52 2.74 -7.08
C ARG A 124 -0.55 1.89 -5.81
N GLU A 125 0.44 2.07 -4.93
CA GLU A 125 0.52 1.36 -3.65
C GLU A 125 -0.64 1.74 -2.73
N TYR A 126 -0.94 3.03 -2.60
CA TYR A 126 -2.09 3.52 -1.84
C TYR A 126 -3.40 2.90 -2.35
N LYS A 127 -3.66 2.98 -3.66
CA LYS A 127 -4.88 2.43 -4.27
C LYS A 127 -4.99 0.91 -4.08
N LYS A 128 -3.86 0.19 -4.13
CA LYS A 128 -3.82 -1.25 -3.89
C LYS A 128 -4.19 -1.56 -2.43
N ALA A 129 -3.54 -0.92 -1.46
CA ALA A 129 -3.80 -1.14 -0.04
C ALA A 129 -5.24 -0.76 0.35
N GLU A 130 -5.73 0.38 -0.15
CA GLU A 130 -7.11 0.82 0.04
C GLU A 130 -8.11 -0.18 -0.54
N LEU A 131 -7.83 -0.73 -1.72
CA LEU A 131 -8.67 -1.76 -2.34
C LEU A 131 -8.69 -3.05 -1.51
N GLU A 132 -7.56 -3.50 -0.98
CA GLU A 132 -7.50 -4.70 -0.14
C GLU A 132 -8.29 -4.51 1.16
N LYS A 133 -8.11 -3.37 1.85
CA LYS A 133 -8.93 -3.00 3.02
C LYS A 133 -10.43 -3.00 2.66
N ASN A 134 -10.82 -2.31 1.60
CA ASN A 134 -12.22 -2.20 1.19
C ASN A 134 -12.85 -3.56 0.86
N LYS A 135 -12.08 -4.51 0.32
CA LYS A 135 -12.58 -5.88 0.09
C LYS A 135 -12.89 -6.61 1.40
N ILE A 136 -12.05 -6.43 2.43
CA ILE A 136 -12.27 -7.02 3.75
C ILE A 136 -13.47 -6.35 4.42
N ASP A 137 -13.55 -5.03 4.38
CA ASP A 137 -14.67 -4.26 4.93
C ASP A 137 -16.00 -4.64 4.27
N GLU A 138 -16.02 -4.86 2.95
CA GLU A 138 -17.20 -5.34 2.22
C GLU A 138 -17.67 -6.70 2.76
N VAL A 139 -16.73 -7.61 3.09
CA VAL A 139 -17.08 -8.90 3.69
C VAL A 139 -17.60 -8.69 5.11
N LEU A 140 -16.92 -7.91 5.94
CA LEU A 140 -17.30 -7.67 7.34
C LEU A 140 -18.68 -7.03 7.48
N ASN A 141 -19.00 -6.08 6.60
CA ASN A 141 -20.31 -5.45 6.55
C ASN A 141 -21.44 -6.47 6.31
N LYS A 142 -21.22 -7.50 5.49
CA LYS A 142 -22.22 -8.57 5.27
C LYS A 142 -22.46 -9.44 6.51
N TYR A 143 -21.48 -9.50 7.41
CA TYR A 143 -21.57 -10.21 8.68
C TYR A 143 -21.94 -9.30 9.86
N GLY A 144 -22.19 -8.00 9.62
CA GLY A 144 -22.52 -7.04 10.68
C GLY A 144 -21.37 -6.77 11.65
N ILE A 145 -20.13 -7.06 11.25
CA ILE A 145 -18.94 -6.89 12.09
C ILE A 145 -18.40 -5.48 11.87
N SER A 146 -18.28 -4.72 12.95
CA SER A 146 -17.59 -3.44 12.97
C SER A 146 -16.41 -3.50 13.92
N TYR A 147 -15.36 -2.74 13.59
CA TYR A 147 -14.11 -2.73 14.33
C TYR A 147 -13.53 -1.32 14.41
N GLN A 148 -12.67 -1.10 15.40
CA GLN A 148 -11.84 0.09 15.55
C GLN A 148 -10.40 -0.35 15.71
N GLU A 149 -9.49 0.40 15.10
CA GLU A 149 -8.08 0.05 15.03
C GLU A 149 -7.21 1.19 15.57
N ASN A 150 -6.16 0.82 16.28
CA ASN A 150 -5.15 1.74 16.79
C ASN A 150 -3.75 1.15 16.56
N PHE A 151 -2.84 1.99 16.09
CA PHE A 151 -1.48 1.61 15.72
C PHE A 151 -0.46 2.34 16.58
N GLU A 152 0.35 1.60 17.30
CA GLU A 152 1.46 2.13 18.08
C GLU A 152 2.79 1.75 17.40
N PHE A 153 3.44 2.75 16.83
CA PHE A 153 4.70 2.59 16.14
C PHE A 153 5.86 2.81 17.11
N LYS A 154 6.62 1.76 17.40
CA LYS A 154 7.82 1.87 18.23
C LYS A 154 8.94 2.57 17.48
N GLU A 155 9.99 2.92 18.21
CA GLU A 155 11.21 3.47 17.64
C GLU A 155 11.83 2.53 16.60
N LYS A 156 12.43 3.12 15.58
CA LYS A 156 13.11 2.40 14.51
C LYS A 156 14.50 2.01 15.00
N VAL A 157 14.79 0.71 15.03
CA VAL A 157 16.08 0.15 15.47
C VAL A 157 16.69 -0.62 14.31
N HIS A 158 17.90 -0.22 13.88
CA HIS A 158 18.64 -0.86 12.78
C HIS A 158 17.87 -1.06 11.46
N GLY A 159 16.97 -0.13 11.10
CA GLY A 159 16.19 -0.25 9.85
C GLY A 159 14.84 -0.93 10.03
N THR A 160 14.66 -1.71 11.10
CA THR A 160 13.42 -2.39 11.45
C THR A 160 12.57 -1.53 12.37
N GLN A 161 11.25 -1.53 12.15
CA GLN A 161 10.29 -0.91 13.06
C GLN A 161 9.27 -1.94 13.52
N GLU A 162 9.06 -2.00 14.83
CA GLU A 162 7.98 -2.77 15.43
C GLU A 162 6.71 -1.92 15.53
N VAL A 163 5.58 -2.48 15.12
CA VAL A 163 4.27 -1.84 15.21
C VAL A 163 3.32 -2.74 15.98
N ILE A 164 2.76 -2.20 17.05
CA ILE A 164 1.70 -2.86 17.82
C ILE A 164 0.36 -2.44 17.20
N VAL A 165 -0.42 -3.44 16.77
CA VAL A 165 -1.76 -3.28 16.22
C VAL A 165 -2.75 -3.69 17.29
N ASN A 166 -3.63 -2.76 17.66
CA ASN A 166 -4.74 -3.00 18.57
C ASN A 166 -6.06 -2.92 17.79
N VAL A 167 -6.87 -3.98 17.83
CA VAL A 167 -8.19 -3.99 17.19
C VAL A 167 -9.27 -4.29 18.22
N GLU A 168 -10.31 -3.47 18.24
CA GLU A 168 -11.50 -3.63 19.08
C GLU A 168 -12.71 -3.91 18.20
N PHE A 169 -13.34 -5.07 18.37
CA PHE A 169 -14.50 -5.51 17.61
C PHE A 169 -15.77 -5.34 18.43
N LYS A 170 -16.83 -4.82 17.80
CA LYS A 170 -18.12 -4.64 18.48
C LYS A 170 -19.03 -5.86 18.42
N ASN A 171 -18.96 -6.65 17.34
CA ASN A 171 -19.89 -7.75 17.06
C ASN A 171 -19.16 -9.05 16.66
N TRP A 172 -18.01 -9.33 17.26
CA TRP A 172 -17.23 -10.55 17.00
C TRP A 172 -16.86 -11.25 18.31
N THR A 173 -16.63 -12.56 18.26
CA THR A 173 -16.38 -13.41 19.42
C THR A 173 -15.13 -13.01 20.22
N LYS A 174 -14.16 -12.38 19.55
CA LYS A 174 -12.98 -11.77 20.20
C LYS A 174 -13.16 -10.26 20.22
N ILE A 175 -13.34 -9.70 21.41
CA ILE A 175 -13.66 -8.28 21.60
C ILE A 175 -12.42 -7.40 21.37
N LYS A 176 -11.23 -7.85 21.81
CA LYS A 176 -9.96 -7.11 21.67
C LYS A 176 -8.84 -8.01 21.22
N THR A 177 -8.00 -7.52 20.32
CA THR A 177 -6.78 -8.18 19.90
C THR A 177 -5.62 -7.20 19.88
N THR A 178 -4.43 -7.70 20.28
CA THR A 178 -3.17 -6.96 20.26
C THR A 178 -2.10 -7.86 19.66
N ASN A 179 -1.56 -7.46 18.52
CA ASN A 179 -0.47 -8.18 17.85
C ASN A 179 0.67 -7.24 17.52
N SER A 180 1.88 -7.78 17.43
CA SER A 180 3.09 -7.05 17.05
C SER A 180 3.58 -7.52 15.69
N TYR A 181 3.89 -6.57 14.83
CA TYR A 181 4.43 -6.80 13.49
C TYR A 181 5.77 -6.06 13.33
N LYS A 182 6.72 -6.69 12.65
CA LYS A 182 8.02 -6.09 12.32
C LYS A 182 8.09 -5.79 10.83
N PHE A 183 8.50 -4.58 10.51
CA PHE A 183 8.70 -4.13 9.12
C PHE A 183 10.13 -3.67 8.93
N ASP A 184 10.74 -4.16 7.86
CA ASP A 184 12.02 -3.68 7.36
C ASP A 184 11.77 -2.62 6.29
N TYR A 185 12.39 -1.45 6.43
CA TYR A 185 12.28 -0.31 5.53
C TYR A 185 13.52 -0.11 4.66
#